data_AF-A0A932E2G5-F1
#
_entry.id   AF-A0A932E2G5-F1
#
_cell.length_a   1.000
_cell.length_b   1.000
_cell.length_c   1.000
_cell.angle_alpha   90.00
_cell.angle_beta   90.00
_cell.angle_gamma   90.00
#
_symmetry.space_group_name_H-M   'P 1'
#
loop_
_entity.id
_entity.type
_entity.pdbx_description
1 polymer ?
#
loop_
_entity_poly.entity_id
_entity_poly.type
_entity_poly.pdbx_seq_one_letter_code
_entity_poly.pdbx_strand_id
1 'polypeptide(L)' 'HTPVRPGDVPHTLADVEKAKRLLGYAPLVGFDEGFRRAVEYFRTSYRG' A
#
# COMPACT_ATOMS: atom_id res chain seq x y z
N HIS A 1 11.30 1.84 19.38
CA HIS A 1 11.62 1.31 18.03
C HIS A 1 12.01 -0.14 18.19
N THR A 2 11.37 -1.07 17.48
CA THR A 2 11.73 -2.50 17.47
C THR A 2 12.86 -2.76 16.46
N PRO A 3 13.62 -3.87 16.61
CA PRO A 3 14.71 -4.19 15.70
C PRO A 3 14.19 -4.59 14.31
N VAL A 4 14.97 -4.25 13.29
CA VAL A 4 14.75 -4.66 11.90
C VAL A 4 14.82 -6.19 11.81
N ARG A 5 13.89 -6.81 11.10
CA ARG A 5 13.87 -8.27 10.95
C ARG A 5 14.86 -8.68 9.85
N PRO A 6 15.50 -9.86 9.96
CA PRO A 6 16.32 -10.39 8.87
C PRO A 6 15.50 -10.47 7.58
N GLY A 7 16.01 -9.83 6.51
CA GLY A 7 15.36 -9.79 5.19
C GLY A 7 14.52 -8.53 4.91
N ASP A 8 14.34 -7.64 5.89
CA ASP A 8 13.65 -6.36 5.65
C ASP A 8 14.49 -5.46 4.72
N VAL A 9 13.83 -4.87 3.73
CA VAL A 9 14.40 -3.79 2.90
C VAL A 9 13.89 -2.45 3.44
N PRO A 10 14.77 -1.53 3.90
CA PRO A 10 14.33 -0.32 4.60
C PRO A 10 13.49 0.65 3.75
N HIS A 11 13.80 0.75 2.46
CA HIS A 11 13.16 1.69 1.55
C HIS A 11 12.90 1.04 0.20
N THR A 12 11.66 1.14 -0.25
CA THR A 12 11.22 0.65 -1.57
C THR A 12 10.37 1.72 -2.24
N LEU A 13 10.75 2.10 -3.47
CA LEU A 13 10.01 3.03 -4.31
C LEU A 13 9.94 2.45 -5.72
N ALA A 14 8.75 2.04 -6.14
CA ALA A 14 8.56 1.41 -7.45
C ALA A 14 8.44 2.45 -8.56
N ASP A 15 9.22 2.28 -9.63
CA ASP A 15 8.96 2.94 -10.91
C ASP A 15 7.87 2.16 -11.66
N VAL A 16 6.76 2.85 -11.95
CA VAL A 16 5.59 2.28 -12.61
C VAL A 16 5.45 2.70 -14.08
N GLU A 17 6.43 3.41 -14.65
CA GLU A 17 6.38 3.92 -16.03
C GLU A 17 6.20 2.80 -17.07
N LYS A 18 6.83 1.64 -16.86
CA LYS A 18 6.67 0.50 -17.76
C LYS A 18 5.23 -0.01 -17.79
N ALA A 19 4.56 -0.08 -16.63
CA ALA A 19 3.18 -0.52 -16.53
C ALA A 19 2.21 0.50 -17.13
N LYS A 20 2.45 1.80 -16.92
CA LYS A 20 1.71 2.88 -17.57
C LYS A 20 1.76 2.75 -19.09
N ARG A 21 2.96 2.61 -19.66
CA ARG A 21 3.16 2.55 -21.12
C ARG A 21 2.54 1.31 -21.75
N LEU A 22 2.69 0.14 -21.13
CA LEU A 22 2.29 -1.13 -21.75
C LEU A 22 0.84 -1.50 -21.48
N LEU A 23 0.30 -1.08 -20.32
CA LEU A 23 -1.01 -1.54 -19.84
C LEU A 23 -2.00 -0.39 -19.61
N GLY A 24 -1.59 0.87 -19.82
CA GLY A 24 -2.40 2.01 -19.42
C GLY A 24 -2.63 2.08 -17.91
N TYR A 25 -1.75 1.46 -17.11
CA TYR A 25 -1.92 1.39 -15.66
C TYR A 25 -1.91 2.79 -15.05
N ALA A 26 -2.98 3.13 -14.31
CA ALA A 26 -3.06 4.34 -13.51
C ALA A 26 -3.54 3.96 -12.09
N PRO A 27 -2.78 4.30 -11.03
CA PRO A 27 -3.25 4.08 -9.67
C PRO A 27 -4.49 4.92 -9.41
N LEU A 28 -5.60 4.26 -9.07
CA LEU A 28 -6.89 4.90 -8.85
C LEU A 28 -7.09 5.38 -7.40
N VAL A 29 -6.34 4.81 -6.47
CA VAL A 29 -6.48 5.06 -5.02
C VAL A 29 -5.12 5.48 -4.48
N GLY A 30 -5.06 6.67 -3.88
CA GLY A 30 -3.88 7.19 -3.20
C GLY A 30 -3.67 6.57 -1.82
N PHE A 31 -2.53 6.85 -1.20
CA PHE A 31 -2.17 6.29 0.11
C PHE A 31 -3.21 6.62 1.20
N ASP A 32 -3.54 7.90 1.38
CA ASP A 32 -4.43 8.34 2.47
C ASP A 32 -5.82 7.72 2.36
N GLU A 33 -6.35 7.66 1.13
CA GLU A 33 -7.64 7.05 0.86
C GLU A 33 -7.61 5.54 1.11
N GLY A 34 -6.59 4.85 0.59
CA GLY A 34 -6.41 3.41 0.80
C GLY A 34 -6.27 3.08 2.29
N PHE A 35 -5.51 3.89 3.03
CA PHE A 35 -5.31 3.73 4.47
C PHE A 35 -6.62 3.90 5.24
N ARG A 36 -7.41 4.94 4.92
CA ARG A 36 -8.73 5.16 5.53
C ARG A 36 -9.66 3.96 5.30
N ARG A 37 -9.75 3.45 4.05
CA ARG A 37 -10.58 2.28 3.70
C ARG A 37 -10.14 1.03 4.46
N ALA A 38 -8.82 0.83 4.61
CA ALA A 38 -8.29 -0.29 5.38
C ALA A 38 -8.68 -0.21 6.87
N VAL A 39 -8.52 0.96 7.50
CA VAL A 39 -8.93 1.18 8.90
C VAL A 39 -10.42 0.94 9.09
N GLU A 40 -11.25 1.46 8.18
CA GLU A 40 -12.70 1.27 8.20
C GLU A 40 -13.07 -0.22 8.15
N TYR A 41 -12.47 -0.99 7.23
CA TYR A 41 -12.65 -2.44 7.17
C TYR A 41 -12.38 -3.10 8.52
N PHE A 42 -11.21 -2.87 9.12
CA PHE A 42 -10.88 -3.45 10.43
C PHE A 42 -11.85 -3.02 11.54
N ARG A 43 -12.31 -1.77 11.55
CA ARG A 43 -13.28 -1.30 12.55
C ARG A 43 -14.64 -1.98 12.39
N THR A 44 -15.06 -2.29 11.16
CA THR A 44 -16.33 -2.97 10.90
C THR A 44 -16.24 -4.48 11.08
N SER A 45 -15.13 -5.11 10.71
CA SER A 45 -14.96 -6.56 10.75
C SER A 45 -14.66 -7.12 12.14
N TYR A 46 -14.18 -6.30 13.07
CA TYR A 46 -13.88 -6.70 14.44
C TYR A 46 -14.88 -6.16 15.47
N ARG A 47 -15.97 -5.52 15.02
CA ARG A 47 -17.15 -5.24 15.86
C ARG A 47 -18.02 -6.50 15.92
N GLY A 48 -17.57 -7.46 16.71
CA GLY A 48 -18.42 -8.41 17.44
C GLY A 48 -18.64 -7.87 18.84
#